data_AF-A0A430JUH8-F1
#
_entry.id   AF-A0A430JUH8-F1
#
_cell.length_a   1.000
_cell.length_b   1.000
_cell.length_c   1.000
_cell.angle_alpha   90.00
_cell.angle_beta   90.00
_cell.angle_gamma   90.00
#
_symmetry.space_group_name_H-M   'P 1'
#
loop_
_entity.id
_entity.type
_entity.pdbx_description
1 polymer ?
#
loop_
_entity_poly.entity_id
_entity_poly.type
_entity_poly.pdbx_seq_one_letter_code
_entity_poly.pdbx_strand_id
1 'polypeptide(L)'
;MASLSAPSTSKASDVTFTVHVDGGEREVTTSQPTLGGALAEANIAVDADDQVSQPLTDPVADGAEVTINRVETKTISEDEVDKYQSSEVEDATLASGSTEVESEGVDGVTSNTYEVTYIDGEEVNRTLILSVKKTERVDEVVRVGSGDTTAASSTDASASSSSTSSASIAPAGEAQQIAYNMMSSYGWGDGEFSCLVSLWNRESNWNVTASNPYSSAYGIPQALPGSKMASAGSDWQTNAATQIKWGLGYISGRYGTPCAAWSHSQSTGWY
;
A
#
# COMPACT_ATOMS: atom_id res chain seq x y z
N MET A 1 15.57 -46.31 69.81
CA MET A 1 14.62 -45.26 69.39
C MET A 1 15.45 -44.10 68.87
N ALA A 2 15.33 -43.53 67.69
CA ALA A 2 14.48 -43.77 66.53
C ALA A 2 15.35 -43.48 65.29
N SER A 3 15.28 -44.34 64.27
CA SER A 3 15.96 -44.11 63.00
C SER A 3 15.19 -43.04 62.23
N LEU A 4 15.83 -41.91 61.93
CA LEU A 4 15.26 -40.88 61.05
C LEU A 4 15.28 -41.42 59.63
N SER A 5 14.12 -41.87 59.15
CA SER A 5 13.90 -42.18 57.74
C SER A 5 13.85 -40.85 56.97
N ALA A 6 14.79 -40.64 56.07
CA ALA A 6 14.74 -39.52 55.13
C ALA A 6 13.48 -39.64 54.25
N PRO A 7 12.80 -38.53 53.91
CA PRO A 7 11.72 -38.57 52.94
C PRO A 7 12.30 -38.94 51.58
N SER A 8 11.91 -40.10 51.06
CA SER A 8 12.21 -40.50 49.69
C SER A 8 11.39 -39.59 48.76
N THR A 9 12.00 -38.54 48.22
CA THR A 9 11.42 -37.75 47.13
C THR A 9 11.29 -38.65 45.92
N SER A 10 10.08 -39.17 45.66
CA SER A 10 9.80 -39.90 44.44
C SER A 10 10.00 -38.95 43.27
N LYS A 11 11.00 -39.24 42.43
CA LYS A 11 11.12 -38.63 41.09
C LYS A 11 9.77 -38.83 40.40
N ALA A 12 9.15 -37.77 39.89
CA ALA A 12 7.95 -37.90 39.06
C ALA A 12 8.27 -38.90 37.94
N SER A 13 7.41 -39.89 37.74
CA SER A 13 7.57 -40.86 36.66
C SER A 13 7.59 -40.10 35.34
N ASP A 14 8.55 -40.43 34.48
CA ASP A 14 8.58 -39.85 33.13
C ASP A 14 7.27 -40.24 32.41
N VAL A 15 6.66 -39.28 31.72
CA VAL A 15 5.47 -39.49 30.89
C VAL A 15 5.83 -39.32 29.42
N THR A 16 5.25 -40.14 28.56
CA THR A 16 5.42 -40.08 27.11
C THR A 16 4.11 -39.70 26.44
N PHE A 17 4.12 -38.73 25.54
CA PHE A 17 2.93 -38.27 24.82
C PHE A 17 3.29 -37.89 23.39
N THR A 18 2.30 -37.87 22.49
CA THR A 18 2.47 -37.49 21.09
C THR A 18 2.09 -36.03 20.89
N VAL A 19 2.91 -35.29 20.12
CA VAL A 19 2.64 -33.93 19.69
C VAL A 19 2.44 -33.89 18.18
N HIS A 20 1.30 -33.37 17.75
CA HIS A 20 0.99 -33.04 16.36
C HIS A 20 1.25 -31.54 16.15
N VAL A 21 2.26 -31.20 15.34
CA VAL A 21 2.67 -29.81 15.10
C VAL A 21 3.37 -29.69 13.75
N ASP A 22 3.18 -28.56 13.06
CA ASP A 22 3.84 -28.25 11.77
C ASP A 22 3.63 -29.34 10.69
N GLY A 23 2.45 -30.00 10.70
CA GLY A 23 2.10 -31.08 9.79
C GLY A 23 2.78 -32.42 10.07
N GLY A 24 3.45 -32.58 11.21
CA GLY A 24 4.13 -33.80 11.63
C GLY A 24 3.75 -34.26 13.04
N GLU A 25 4.19 -35.48 13.37
CA GLU A 25 4.02 -36.09 14.70
C GLU A 25 5.38 -36.26 15.38
N ARG A 26 5.42 -36.01 16.69
CA ARG A 26 6.61 -36.18 17.52
C ARG A 26 6.28 -36.75 18.88
N GLU A 27 6.92 -37.85 19.24
CA GLU A 27 6.85 -38.41 20.58
C GLU A 27 7.77 -37.63 21.53
N VAL A 28 7.24 -37.24 22.70
CA VAL A 28 7.94 -36.47 23.73
C VAL A 28 7.85 -37.23 25.04
N THR A 29 9.01 -37.56 25.60
CA THR A 29 9.13 -38.10 26.97
C THR A 29 9.70 -37.02 27.89
N THR A 30 9.05 -36.78 29.01
CA THR A 30 9.39 -35.67 29.93
C THR A 30 9.16 -36.03 31.39
N SER A 31 9.84 -35.32 32.28
CA SER A 31 9.55 -35.29 33.73
C SER A 31 9.02 -33.94 34.21
N GLN A 32 8.73 -33.02 33.27
CA GLN A 32 8.24 -31.68 33.58
C GLN A 32 6.82 -31.75 34.15
N PRO A 33 6.48 -30.88 35.12
CA PRO A 33 5.17 -30.92 35.78
C PRO A 33 4.02 -30.37 34.93
N THR A 34 4.31 -29.74 33.79
CA THR A 34 3.33 -29.05 32.94
C THR A 34 3.62 -29.31 31.47
N LEU A 35 2.59 -29.27 30.62
CA LEU A 35 2.76 -29.38 29.18
C LEU A 35 3.73 -28.32 28.64
N GLY A 36 3.60 -27.06 29.09
CA GLY A 36 4.46 -25.98 28.60
C GLY A 36 5.94 -26.23 28.89
N GLY A 37 6.26 -26.77 30.07
CA GLY A 37 7.62 -27.20 30.41
C GLY A 37 8.11 -28.35 29.53
N ALA A 38 7.24 -29.33 29.27
CA ALA A 38 7.54 -30.49 28.43
C ALA A 38 7.82 -30.09 26.97
N LEU A 39 6.99 -29.22 26.40
CA LEU A 39 7.16 -28.71 25.03
C LEU A 39 8.44 -27.89 24.92
N ALA A 40 8.73 -27.02 25.88
CA ALA A 40 9.96 -26.25 25.92
C ALA A 40 11.21 -27.14 26.00
N GLU A 41 11.19 -28.18 26.84
CA GLU A 41 12.27 -29.19 26.93
C GLU A 41 12.47 -29.92 25.59
N ALA A 42 11.39 -30.22 24.87
CA ALA A 42 11.43 -30.80 23.54
C ALA A 42 11.86 -29.81 22.43
N ASN A 43 12.13 -28.54 22.75
CA ASN A 43 12.37 -27.44 21.80
C ASN A 43 11.18 -27.19 20.85
N ILE A 44 9.96 -27.41 21.34
CA ILE A 44 8.72 -27.05 20.66
C ILE A 44 8.25 -25.72 21.27
N ALA A 45 8.55 -24.62 20.59
CA ALA A 45 8.06 -23.31 20.98
C ALA A 45 6.57 -23.20 20.66
N VAL A 46 5.82 -22.56 21.54
CA VAL A 46 4.41 -22.18 21.37
C VAL A 46 4.33 -20.68 21.62
N ASP A 47 3.79 -19.93 20.66
CA ASP A 47 3.58 -18.50 20.84
C ASP A 47 2.23 -18.19 21.51
N ALA A 48 1.88 -16.91 21.59
CA ALA A 48 0.66 -16.48 22.26
C ALA A 48 -0.61 -16.71 21.42
N ASP A 49 -0.46 -16.86 20.10
CA ASP A 49 -1.55 -16.97 19.15
C ASP A 49 -1.85 -18.45 18.83
N ASP A 50 -0.84 -19.32 18.92
CA ASP A 50 -0.92 -20.76 18.77
C ASP A 50 -2.05 -21.39 19.61
N GLN A 51 -2.79 -22.32 18.99
CA GLN A 51 -3.84 -23.07 19.67
C GLN A 51 -3.32 -24.44 20.09
N VAL A 52 -3.39 -24.72 21.39
CA VAL A 52 -2.97 -25.99 21.98
C VAL A 52 -4.19 -26.74 22.51
N SER A 53 -4.27 -28.05 22.23
CA SER A 53 -5.42 -28.89 22.62
C SER A 53 -5.61 -29.06 24.13
N GLN A 54 -4.63 -28.67 24.94
CA GLN A 54 -4.71 -28.62 26.40
C GLN A 54 -3.97 -27.38 26.96
N PRO A 55 -4.33 -26.87 28.15
CA PRO A 55 -3.63 -25.73 28.75
C PRO A 55 -2.15 -26.01 29.02
N LEU A 56 -1.28 -25.06 28.69
CA LEU A 56 0.18 -25.19 28.91
C LEU A 56 0.55 -25.32 30.39
N THR A 57 -0.31 -24.86 31.30
CA THR A 57 -0.10 -24.95 32.75
C THR A 57 -0.51 -26.28 33.36
N ASP A 58 -1.24 -27.11 32.60
CA ASP A 58 -1.77 -28.36 33.10
C ASP A 58 -0.74 -29.49 32.88
N PRO A 59 -0.73 -30.52 33.74
CA PRO A 59 0.08 -31.71 33.50
C PRO A 59 -0.42 -32.48 32.28
N VAL A 60 0.49 -33.09 31.52
CA VAL A 60 0.14 -33.99 30.42
C VAL A 60 0.11 -35.44 30.90
N ALA A 61 -0.90 -36.21 30.48
CA ALA A 61 -1.01 -37.61 30.82
C ALA A 61 -0.11 -38.49 29.93
N ASP A 62 0.32 -39.63 30.46
CA ASP A 62 1.03 -40.65 29.67
C ASP A 62 0.10 -41.21 28.57
N GLY A 63 0.62 -41.30 27.34
CA GLY A 63 -0.11 -41.66 26.13
C GLY A 63 -1.07 -40.59 25.60
N ALA A 64 -0.99 -39.34 26.09
CA ALA A 64 -1.85 -38.27 25.59
C ALA A 64 -1.49 -37.85 24.15
N GLU A 65 -2.47 -37.34 23.42
CA GLU A 65 -2.30 -36.72 22.11
C GLU A 65 -2.50 -35.21 22.24
N VAL A 66 -1.46 -34.45 21.90
CA VAL A 66 -1.45 -32.98 21.98
C VAL A 66 -1.35 -32.42 20.58
N THR A 67 -2.26 -31.54 20.20
CA THR A 67 -2.21 -30.83 18.92
C THR A 67 -1.85 -29.38 19.16
N ILE A 68 -0.92 -28.87 18.38
CA ILE A 68 -0.53 -27.46 18.34
C ILE A 68 -0.78 -26.97 16.93
N ASN A 69 -1.79 -26.11 16.77
CA ASN A 69 -2.10 -25.48 15.49
C ASN A 69 -1.41 -24.12 15.45
N ARG A 70 -0.61 -23.87 14.39
CA ARG A 70 0.11 -22.61 14.23
C ARG A 70 -0.83 -21.51 13.78
N VAL A 71 -1.02 -20.49 14.60
CA VAL A 71 -1.89 -19.36 14.24
C VAL A 71 -1.04 -18.18 13.83
N GLU A 72 -1.25 -17.68 12.62
CA GLU A 72 -0.57 -16.50 12.12
C GLU A 72 -1.58 -15.50 11.57
N THR A 73 -1.48 -14.24 11.98
CA THR A 73 -2.30 -13.17 11.41
C THR A 73 -1.42 -12.23 10.57
N LYS A 74 -1.81 -12.01 9.32
CA LYS A 74 -1.12 -11.14 8.37
C LYS A 74 -2.03 -10.02 7.89
N THR A 75 -1.46 -8.84 7.69
CA THR A 75 -2.11 -7.79 6.91
C THR A 75 -1.70 -7.93 5.45
N ILE A 76 -2.66 -8.19 4.56
CA ILE A 76 -2.43 -8.39 3.13
C ILE A 76 -3.17 -7.31 2.37
N SER A 77 -2.51 -6.66 1.40
CA SER A 77 -3.16 -5.73 0.48
C SER A 77 -3.26 -6.35 -0.90
N GLU A 78 -4.47 -6.35 -1.46
CA GLU A 78 -4.78 -6.83 -2.81
C GLU A 78 -5.42 -5.70 -3.62
N ASP A 79 -5.04 -5.57 -4.88
CA ASP A 79 -5.63 -4.60 -5.80
C ASP A 79 -6.71 -5.27 -6.65
N GLU A 80 -7.91 -4.70 -6.62
CA GLU A 80 -9.05 -5.09 -7.44
C GLU A 80 -9.21 -4.10 -8.59
N VAL A 81 -9.21 -4.61 -9.82
CA VAL A 81 -9.34 -3.81 -11.03
C VAL A 81 -10.81 -3.63 -11.37
N ASP A 82 -11.29 -2.38 -11.35
CA ASP A 82 -12.61 -1.98 -11.83
C ASP A 82 -12.51 -1.61 -13.31
N LYS A 83 -12.87 -2.55 -14.20
CA LYS A 83 -12.67 -2.34 -15.63
C LYS A 83 -13.53 -1.20 -16.18
N TYR A 84 -12.95 -0.41 -17.08
CA TYR A 84 -13.72 0.61 -17.80
C TYR A 84 -14.78 -0.02 -18.69
N GLN A 85 -15.80 0.77 -18.98
CA GLN A 85 -16.86 0.44 -19.95
C GLN A 85 -16.74 1.34 -21.17
N SER A 86 -17.30 0.93 -22.30
CA SER A 86 -17.30 1.72 -23.53
C SER A 86 -18.71 2.11 -23.92
N SER A 87 -18.88 3.35 -24.40
CA SER A 87 -20.15 3.92 -24.85
C SER A 87 -19.98 4.70 -26.15
N GLU A 88 -21.00 4.63 -27.01
CA GLU A 88 -21.04 5.37 -28.27
C GLU A 88 -22.08 6.50 -28.21
N VAL A 89 -21.73 7.69 -28.70
CA VAL A 89 -22.61 8.86 -28.75
C VAL A 89 -22.68 9.39 -30.18
N GLU A 90 -23.89 9.56 -30.73
CA GLU A 90 -24.04 10.11 -32.07
C GLU A 90 -23.70 11.60 -32.12
N ASP A 91 -22.92 12.02 -33.12
CA ASP A 91 -22.52 13.40 -33.37
C ASP A 91 -22.81 13.81 -34.81
N ALA A 92 -23.75 14.73 -35.00
CA ALA A 92 -24.15 15.21 -36.33
C ALA A 92 -23.12 16.14 -37.00
N THR A 93 -22.14 16.63 -36.25
CA THR A 93 -21.04 17.45 -36.79
C THR A 93 -19.96 16.61 -37.44
N LEU A 94 -19.84 15.34 -37.04
CA LEU A 94 -18.98 14.35 -37.64
C LEU A 94 -19.66 13.73 -38.87
N ALA A 95 -18.87 13.51 -39.92
CA ALA A 95 -19.37 12.91 -41.16
C ALA A 95 -19.91 11.49 -40.89
N SER A 96 -21.03 11.14 -41.52
CA SER A 96 -21.63 9.81 -41.38
C SER A 96 -20.60 8.69 -41.59
N GLY A 97 -20.51 7.78 -40.60
CA GLY A 97 -19.57 6.65 -40.62
C GLY A 97 -18.15 6.95 -40.14
N SER A 98 -17.84 8.18 -39.73
CA SER A 98 -16.59 8.50 -39.01
C SER A 98 -16.74 8.24 -37.50
N THR A 99 -15.64 7.92 -36.83
CA THR A 99 -15.60 7.81 -35.36
C THR A 99 -14.48 8.68 -34.80
N GLU A 100 -14.71 9.23 -33.60
CA GLU A 100 -13.72 10.00 -32.84
C GLU A 100 -13.81 9.61 -31.37
N VAL A 101 -12.69 9.24 -30.75
CA VAL A 101 -12.65 8.96 -29.31
C VAL A 101 -12.67 10.29 -28.56
N GLU A 102 -13.72 10.52 -27.77
CA GLU A 102 -13.84 11.69 -26.90
C GLU A 102 -13.12 11.47 -25.57
N SER A 103 -13.27 10.28 -25.00
CA SER A 103 -12.61 9.87 -23.77
C SER A 103 -12.09 8.45 -23.94
N GLU A 104 -10.80 8.25 -23.65
CA GLU A 104 -10.20 6.93 -23.64
C GLU A 104 -10.59 6.17 -22.37
N GLY A 105 -10.84 4.87 -22.50
CA GLY A 105 -11.16 4.00 -21.38
C GLY A 105 -9.94 3.71 -20.51
N VAL A 106 -10.08 3.86 -19.20
CA VAL A 106 -9.02 3.57 -18.22
C VAL A 106 -9.59 2.79 -17.05
N ASP A 107 -9.01 1.63 -16.76
CA ASP A 107 -9.42 0.81 -15.62
C ASP A 107 -9.15 1.53 -14.29
N GLY A 108 -10.11 1.44 -13.38
CA GLY A 108 -9.98 1.85 -11.99
C GLY A 108 -9.32 0.75 -11.15
N VAL A 109 -8.83 1.12 -9.97
CA VAL A 109 -8.22 0.20 -9.02
C VAL A 109 -8.68 0.54 -7.62
N THR A 110 -9.18 -0.47 -6.90
CA THR A 110 -9.46 -0.40 -5.47
C THR A 110 -8.47 -1.27 -4.73
N SER A 111 -7.73 -0.71 -3.78
CA SER A 111 -6.82 -1.46 -2.92
C SER A 111 -7.54 -1.85 -1.65
N ASN A 112 -7.67 -3.15 -1.44
CA ASN A 112 -8.32 -3.74 -0.29
C ASN A 112 -7.26 -4.33 0.63
N THR A 113 -7.19 -3.83 1.86
CA THR A 113 -6.32 -4.34 2.91
C THR A 113 -7.12 -5.23 3.85
N TYR A 114 -6.70 -6.49 3.94
CA TYR A 114 -7.31 -7.52 4.76
C TYR A 114 -6.43 -7.88 5.96
N GLU A 115 -7.08 -8.23 7.07
CA GLU A 115 -6.48 -9.06 8.10
C GLU A 115 -6.82 -10.52 7.76
N VAL A 116 -5.79 -11.34 7.57
CA VAL A 116 -5.93 -12.73 7.17
C VAL A 116 -5.33 -13.61 8.25
N THR A 117 -6.16 -14.49 8.82
CA THR A 117 -5.74 -15.47 9.83
C THR A 117 -5.49 -16.80 9.13
N TYR A 118 -4.32 -17.36 9.39
CA TYR A 118 -3.88 -18.66 8.92
C TYR A 118 -3.81 -19.63 10.09
N ILE A 119 -4.22 -20.88 9.85
CA ILE A 119 -3.96 -22.01 10.74
C ILE A 119 -3.16 -23.04 9.95
N ASP A 120 -1.96 -23.38 10.45
CA ASP A 120 -1.01 -24.29 9.78
C ASP A 120 -0.72 -23.89 8.32
N GLY A 121 -0.73 -22.58 8.04
CA GLY A 121 -0.50 -22.01 6.72
C GLY A 121 -1.74 -21.98 5.81
N GLU A 122 -2.88 -22.55 6.23
CA GLU A 122 -4.14 -22.46 5.50
C GLU A 122 -4.95 -21.23 5.94
N GLU A 123 -5.42 -20.43 4.99
CA GLU A 123 -6.27 -19.26 5.27
C GLU A 123 -7.62 -19.73 5.83
N VAL A 124 -7.92 -19.37 7.08
CA VAL A 124 -9.18 -19.75 7.75
C VAL A 124 -10.16 -18.58 7.91
N ASN A 125 -9.66 -17.35 7.91
CA ASN A 125 -10.50 -16.15 8.01
C ASN A 125 -9.85 -14.97 7.30
N ARG A 126 -10.69 -14.13 6.67
CA ARG A 126 -10.29 -12.88 6.01
C ARG A 126 -11.28 -11.79 6.38
N THR A 127 -10.77 -10.70 6.92
CA THR A 127 -11.57 -9.51 7.29
C THR A 127 -11.06 -8.30 6.52
N LEU A 128 -11.93 -7.61 5.78
CA LEU A 128 -11.58 -6.34 5.14
C LEU A 128 -11.44 -5.25 6.21
N ILE A 129 -10.22 -4.71 6.36
CA ILE A 129 -9.94 -3.62 7.30
C ILE A 129 -10.15 -2.28 6.62
N LEU A 130 -9.61 -2.13 5.41
CA LEU A 130 -9.54 -0.86 4.70
C LEU A 130 -9.73 -1.09 3.21
N SER A 131 -10.56 -0.26 2.59
CA SER A 131 -10.71 -0.20 1.14
C SER A 131 -10.44 1.22 0.69
N VAL A 132 -9.48 1.41 -0.21
CA VAL A 132 -9.11 2.71 -0.77
C VAL A 132 -9.19 2.64 -2.27
N LYS A 133 -10.00 3.52 -2.86
CA LYS A 133 -10.01 3.68 -4.30
C LYS A 133 -8.74 4.42 -4.74
N LYS A 134 -7.81 3.70 -5.38
CA LYS A 134 -6.53 4.23 -5.88
C LYS A 134 -6.75 5.06 -7.14
N THR A 135 -7.53 4.52 -8.08
CA THR A 135 -7.94 5.18 -9.31
C THR A 135 -9.41 4.91 -9.58
N GLU A 136 -10.16 5.94 -9.98
CA GLU A 136 -11.47 5.73 -10.57
C GLU A 136 -11.32 5.27 -12.00
N ARG A 137 -12.17 4.34 -12.43
CA ARG A 137 -12.26 4.01 -13.84
C ARG A 137 -12.80 5.22 -14.60
N VAL A 138 -12.31 5.39 -15.82
CA VAL A 138 -12.83 6.34 -16.78
C VAL A 138 -13.41 5.51 -17.91
N ASP A 139 -14.70 5.66 -18.17
CA ASP A 139 -15.34 4.96 -19.28
C ASP A 139 -14.91 5.57 -20.62
N GLU A 140 -14.76 4.72 -21.61
CA GLU A 140 -14.49 5.10 -23.00
C GLU A 140 -15.76 5.68 -23.62
N VAL A 141 -15.61 6.81 -24.30
CA VAL A 141 -16.68 7.46 -25.04
C VAL A 141 -16.23 7.69 -26.48
N VAL A 142 -16.90 7.05 -27.42
CA VAL A 142 -16.65 7.18 -28.86
C VAL A 142 -17.80 7.95 -29.49
N ARG A 143 -17.50 9.09 -30.12
CA ARG A 143 -18.48 9.79 -30.95
C ARG A 143 -18.56 9.14 -32.32
N VAL A 144 -19.77 8.84 -32.78
CA VAL A 144 -20.03 8.26 -34.10
C VAL A 144 -20.75 9.29 -34.97
N GLY A 145 -20.22 9.55 -36.16
CA GLY A 145 -20.74 10.58 -37.05
C GLY A 145 -22.10 10.21 -37.64
N SER A 146 -23.05 11.13 -37.54
CA SER A 146 -24.39 11.04 -38.13
C SER A 146 -24.67 12.15 -39.15
N GLY A 147 -23.68 13.01 -39.45
CA GLY A 147 -23.82 14.13 -40.38
C GLY A 147 -23.96 13.72 -41.84
N ASP A 148 -25.02 14.21 -42.50
CA ASP A 148 -25.29 14.01 -43.93
C ASP A 148 -24.20 14.66 -44.81
N THR A 149 -23.58 13.86 -45.68
CA THR A 149 -22.57 14.36 -46.63
C THR A 149 -23.23 15.10 -47.78
N THR A 150 -23.21 16.44 -47.77
CA THR A 150 -23.49 17.25 -48.97
C THR A 150 -22.58 18.51 -49.05
N ALA A 151 -21.63 18.44 -50.00
CA ALA A 151 -20.77 19.43 -50.65
C ALA A 151 -20.78 20.95 -50.27
N ALA A 152 -19.58 21.55 -50.15
CA ALA A 152 -18.99 22.59 -51.05
C ALA A 152 -18.09 23.69 -50.38
N SER A 153 -16.85 23.81 -50.89
CA SER A 153 -15.98 24.98 -51.18
C SER A 153 -15.94 26.32 -50.40
N SER A 154 -14.69 26.69 -50.03
CA SER A 154 -13.99 28.01 -50.09
C SER A 154 -14.49 29.22 -49.28
N THR A 155 -13.67 29.87 -48.44
CA THR A 155 -12.74 31.02 -48.71
C THR A 155 -12.15 31.61 -47.40
N ASP A 156 -11.21 32.56 -47.53
CA ASP A 156 -10.06 32.94 -46.70
C ASP A 156 -10.26 33.99 -45.57
N ALA A 157 -9.22 34.11 -44.71
CA ALA A 157 -8.74 35.26 -43.89
C ALA A 157 -9.23 35.51 -42.43
N SER A 158 -8.33 35.32 -41.45
CA SER A 158 -7.97 36.34 -40.43
C SER A 158 -6.81 36.00 -39.48
N ALA A 159 -5.81 36.90 -39.49
CA ALA A 159 -5.03 37.55 -38.41
C ALA A 159 -4.58 36.84 -37.09
N SER A 160 -3.25 36.82 -36.90
CA SER A 160 -2.37 37.03 -35.70
C SER A 160 -2.96 37.00 -34.28
N SER A 161 -2.53 36.06 -33.40
CA SER A 161 -1.38 36.06 -32.45
C SER A 161 -1.57 36.96 -31.19
N SER A 162 -1.31 36.59 -29.93
CA SER A 162 -0.41 35.60 -29.26
C SER A 162 -0.89 35.46 -27.78
N SER A 163 -1.23 34.26 -27.27
CA SER A 163 -0.42 33.28 -26.52
C SER A 163 0.14 33.72 -25.14
N THR A 164 -0.47 33.20 -24.08
CA THR A 164 0.26 32.60 -22.94
C THR A 164 -0.51 31.36 -22.53
N SER A 165 -0.31 30.30 -23.32
CA SER A 165 -0.85 28.97 -23.04
C SER A 165 -0.03 28.40 -21.88
N SER A 166 -0.61 28.39 -20.68
CA SER A 166 -0.17 27.47 -19.63
C SER A 166 -0.47 26.07 -20.16
N ALA A 167 0.53 25.42 -20.73
CA ALA A 167 0.43 24.02 -21.09
C ALA A 167 0.19 23.23 -19.81
N SER A 168 -1.04 22.74 -19.64
CA SER A 168 -1.39 21.70 -18.70
C SER A 168 -0.47 20.50 -18.95
N ILE A 169 0.53 20.32 -18.09
CA ILE A 169 1.37 19.13 -18.11
C ILE A 169 0.52 18.01 -17.51
N ALA A 170 0.21 17.01 -18.32
CA ALA A 170 -0.34 15.78 -17.81
C ALA A 170 0.69 15.10 -16.89
N PRO A 171 0.28 14.53 -15.74
CA PRO A 171 1.17 13.78 -14.88
C PRO A 171 1.88 12.65 -15.64
N ALA A 172 3.21 12.63 -15.59
CA ALA A 172 4.02 11.57 -16.17
C ALA A 172 4.38 10.54 -15.08
N GLY A 173 3.72 9.38 -15.13
CA GLY A 173 3.99 8.25 -14.23
C GLY A 173 3.28 8.34 -12.86
N GLU A 174 3.39 7.24 -12.10
CA GLU A 174 2.60 6.99 -10.88
C GLU A 174 2.77 8.09 -9.81
N ALA A 175 3.99 8.50 -9.51
CA ALA A 175 4.25 9.50 -8.48
C ALA A 175 3.66 10.88 -8.83
N GLN A 176 3.76 11.30 -10.09
CA GLN A 176 3.15 12.56 -10.54
C GLN A 176 1.63 12.52 -10.47
N GLN A 177 1.02 11.39 -10.82
CA GLN A 177 -0.42 11.20 -10.72
C GLN A 177 -0.91 11.25 -9.27
N ILE A 178 -0.20 10.61 -8.34
CA ILE A 178 -0.54 10.65 -6.92
C ILE A 178 -0.52 12.10 -6.41
N ALA A 179 0.50 12.88 -6.79
CA ALA A 179 0.59 14.28 -6.41
C ALA A 179 -0.53 15.14 -7.03
N TYR A 180 -0.88 14.89 -8.29
CA TYR A 180 -1.99 15.55 -8.98
C TYR A 180 -3.34 15.26 -8.31
N ASN A 181 -3.56 14.04 -7.84
CA ASN A 181 -4.80 13.70 -7.13
C ASN A 181 -4.83 14.36 -5.74
N MET A 182 -3.70 14.35 -5.03
CA MET A 182 -3.63 14.90 -3.67
C MET A 182 -3.70 16.43 -3.64
N MET A 183 -3.20 17.13 -4.65
CA MET A 183 -3.21 18.61 -4.68
C MET A 183 -4.62 19.21 -4.75
N SER A 184 -5.61 18.45 -5.24
CA SER A 184 -7.02 18.87 -5.24
C SER A 184 -7.54 19.18 -3.83
N SER A 185 -7.10 18.42 -2.82
CA SER A 185 -7.46 18.64 -1.41
C SER A 185 -6.91 19.94 -0.82
N TYR A 186 -5.91 20.54 -1.48
CA TYR A 186 -5.32 21.84 -1.13
C TYR A 186 -5.92 23.00 -1.94
N GLY A 187 -6.88 22.73 -2.83
CA GLY A 187 -7.45 23.72 -3.73
C GLY A 187 -6.51 24.15 -4.86
N TRP A 188 -5.48 23.35 -5.15
CA TRP A 188 -4.53 23.62 -6.22
C TRP A 188 -4.97 22.90 -7.50
N GLY A 189 -4.82 23.56 -8.65
CA GLY A 189 -5.12 23.03 -9.99
C GLY A 189 -3.92 23.04 -10.92
N ASP A 190 -4.12 22.79 -12.22
CA ASP A 190 -3.06 22.55 -13.22
C ASP A 190 -1.90 23.56 -13.23
N GLY A 191 -2.20 24.84 -12.96
CA GLY A 191 -1.17 25.88 -12.85
C GLY A 191 -0.14 25.57 -11.77
N GLU A 192 -0.59 25.14 -10.59
CA GLU A 192 0.27 24.75 -9.47
C GLU A 192 0.98 23.42 -9.72
N PHE A 193 0.34 22.52 -10.48
CA PHE A 193 0.92 21.22 -10.79
C PHE A 193 2.19 21.36 -11.64
N SER A 194 2.18 22.25 -12.63
CA SER A 194 3.36 22.50 -13.47
C SER A 194 4.59 22.97 -12.66
N CYS A 195 4.36 23.77 -11.62
CA CYS A 195 5.39 24.22 -10.69
C CYS A 195 5.87 23.07 -9.79
N LEU A 196 4.95 22.22 -9.31
CA LEU A 196 5.29 21.04 -8.52
C LEU A 196 6.16 20.05 -9.30
N VAL A 197 5.80 19.77 -10.55
CA VAL A 197 6.59 18.94 -11.47
C VAL A 197 7.99 19.49 -11.65
N SER A 198 8.11 20.79 -11.92
CA SER A 198 9.42 21.45 -12.06
C SER A 198 10.25 21.36 -10.78
N LEU A 199 9.61 21.56 -9.63
CA LEU A 199 10.23 21.52 -8.32
C LEU A 199 10.79 20.12 -8.02
N TRP A 200 9.94 19.08 -8.01
CA TRP A 200 10.38 17.72 -7.66
C TRP A 200 11.18 17.01 -8.76
N ASN A 201 11.10 17.48 -10.02
CA ASN A 201 12.08 17.10 -11.04
C ASN A 201 13.49 17.51 -10.62
N ARG A 202 13.66 18.72 -10.09
CA ARG A 202 14.95 19.24 -9.64
C ARG A 202 15.48 18.54 -8.39
N GLU A 203 14.57 18.15 -7.49
CA GLU A 203 14.93 17.50 -6.23
C GLU A 203 15.42 16.07 -6.42
N SER A 204 14.64 15.25 -7.13
CA SER A 204 14.86 13.80 -7.17
C SER A 204 14.53 13.17 -8.51
N ASN A 205 14.03 13.96 -9.47
CA ASN A 205 13.37 13.45 -10.66
C ASN A 205 12.23 12.47 -10.32
N TRP A 206 11.47 12.79 -9.26
CA TRP A 206 10.38 11.97 -8.71
C TRP A 206 10.77 10.56 -8.25
N ASN A 207 12.05 10.31 -7.97
CA ASN A 207 12.51 9.02 -7.49
C ASN A 207 12.28 8.85 -5.98
N VAL A 208 11.39 7.91 -5.62
CA VAL A 208 11.02 7.54 -4.24
C VAL A 208 12.21 7.13 -3.38
N THR A 209 13.25 6.58 -4.01
CA THR A 209 14.45 6.07 -3.32
C THR A 209 15.65 7.00 -3.44
N ALA A 210 15.49 8.21 -3.98
CA ALA A 210 16.58 9.17 -4.12
C ALA A 210 17.18 9.52 -2.76
N SER A 211 18.43 9.12 -2.52
CA SER A 211 19.17 9.47 -1.30
C SER A 211 20.39 10.32 -1.64
N ASN A 212 20.63 11.37 -0.88
CA ASN A 212 21.89 12.10 -0.94
C ASN A 212 22.86 11.48 0.09
N PRO A 213 24.06 11.00 -0.29
CA PRO A 213 25.01 10.43 0.66
C PRO A 213 25.71 11.47 1.54
N TYR A 214 25.67 12.75 1.16
CA TYR A 214 26.33 13.86 1.87
C TYR A 214 25.36 14.64 2.77
N SER A 215 24.05 14.35 2.74
CA SER A 215 23.03 14.93 3.60
C SER A 215 22.00 13.86 3.99
N SER A 216 21.13 14.10 4.96
CA SER A 216 20.04 13.16 5.28
C SER A 216 18.79 13.35 4.42
N ALA A 217 18.94 13.97 3.23
CA ALA A 217 17.85 14.22 2.29
C ALA A 217 17.41 12.93 1.60
N TYR A 218 16.10 12.71 1.52
CA TYR A 218 15.52 11.47 1.00
C TYR A 218 14.22 11.67 0.23
N GLY A 219 14.03 10.85 -0.80
CA GLY A 219 12.78 10.65 -1.50
C GLY A 219 12.39 11.76 -2.47
N ILE A 220 11.16 11.70 -2.96
CA ILE A 220 10.59 12.63 -3.94
C ILE A 220 10.81 14.11 -3.54
N PRO A 221 10.42 14.54 -2.32
CA PRO A 221 10.55 15.93 -1.93
C PRO A 221 11.96 16.31 -1.42
N GLN A 222 12.90 15.35 -1.35
CA GLN A 222 14.21 15.51 -0.69
C GLN A 222 14.12 16.02 0.76
N ALA A 223 13.25 15.40 1.57
CA ALA A 223 13.02 15.81 2.96
C ALA A 223 14.31 15.70 3.81
N LEU A 224 14.64 16.74 4.58
CA LEU A 224 15.86 16.83 5.40
C LEU A 224 15.55 17.00 6.91
N PRO A 225 15.78 15.97 7.76
CA PRO A 225 16.06 14.58 7.41
C PRO A 225 14.83 13.84 6.86
N GLY A 226 15.06 12.79 6.08
CA GLY A 226 13.99 11.96 5.47
C GLY A 226 12.99 11.40 6.48
N SER A 227 13.43 11.12 7.71
CA SER A 227 12.61 10.59 8.81
C SER A 227 11.42 11.48 9.19
N LYS A 228 11.40 12.76 8.80
CA LYS A 228 10.23 13.63 8.98
C LYS A 228 8.98 13.10 8.29
N MET A 229 9.17 12.37 7.18
CA MET A 229 8.06 11.76 6.43
C MET A 229 7.35 10.64 7.19
N ALA A 230 7.93 10.14 8.29
CA ALA A 230 7.26 9.18 9.19
C ALA A 230 5.95 9.71 9.79
N SER A 231 5.80 11.04 9.87
CA SER A 231 4.54 11.68 10.30
C SER A 231 3.39 11.51 9.31
N ALA A 232 3.69 11.20 8.03
CA ALA A 232 2.69 10.93 7.01
C ALA A 232 2.36 9.43 6.87
N GLY A 233 3.27 8.55 7.30
CA GLY A 233 3.14 7.09 7.27
C GLY A 233 4.47 6.39 7.61
N SER A 234 4.41 5.19 8.20
CA SER A 234 5.60 4.42 8.59
C SER A 234 6.39 3.84 7.40
N ASP A 235 5.75 3.74 6.24
CA ASP A 235 6.28 3.21 4.97
C ASP A 235 6.96 4.29 4.09
N TRP A 236 7.26 5.46 4.66
CA TRP A 236 7.77 6.64 3.95
C TRP A 236 9.04 6.39 3.13
N GLN A 237 9.82 5.35 3.43
CA GLN A 237 11.04 5.05 2.68
C GLN A 237 10.75 4.51 1.28
N THR A 238 9.65 3.78 1.10
CA THR A 238 9.39 3.05 -0.16
C THR A 238 8.06 3.44 -0.79
N ASN A 239 7.23 4.23 -0.12
CA ASN A 239 5.92 4.62 -0.61
C ASN A 239 5.89 6.07 -1.14
N ALA A 240 5.68 6.23 -2.45
CA ALA A 240 5.55 7.53 -3.11
C ALA A 240 4.42 8.38 -2.51
N ALA A 241 3.27 7.78 -2.21
CA ALA A 241 2.12 8.50 -1.66
C ALA A 241 2.40 9.08 -0.28
N THR A 242 3.12 8.35 0.56
CA THR A 242 3.54 8.84 1.88
C THR A 242 4.50 10.02 1.76
N GLN A 243 5.47 9.94 0.84
CA GLN A 243 6.41 11.03 0.58
C GLN A 243 5.73 12.27 -0.01
N ILE A 244 4.83 12.07 -0.97
CA ILE A 244 4.07 13.13 -1.63
C ILE A 244 3.12 13.80 -0.63
N LYS A 245 2.39 13.04 0.18
CA LYS A 245 1.50 13.56 1.24
C LYS A 245 2.27 14.47 2.19
N TRP A 246 3.44 14.03 2.64
CA TRP A 246 4.30 14.85 3.49
C TRP A 246 4.79 16.11 2.75
N GLY A 247 5.29 15.96 1.51
CA GLY A 247 5.83 17.05 0.71
C GLY A 247 4.79 18.14 0.38
N LEU A 248 3.57 17.74 0.00
CA LEU A 248 2.46 18.68 -0.24
C LEU A 248 2.05 19.41 1.04
N GLY A 249 1.98 18.70 2.17
CA GLY A 249 1.70 19.31 3.48
C GLY A 249 2.76 20.33 3.88
N TYR A 250 4.05 20.02 3.64
CA TYR A 250 5.16 20.94 3.87
C TYR A 250 5.08 22.19 2.97
N ILE A 251 4.82 22.01 1.67
CA ILE A 251 4.64 23.12 0.73
C ILE A 251 3.50 24.03 1.17
N SER A 252 2.35 23.46 1.51
CA SER A 252 1.18 24.21 2.00
C SER A 252 1.52 25.01 3.26
N GLY A 253 2.12 24.36 4.26
CA GLY A 253 2.43 25.00 5.54
C GLY A 253 3.54 26.07 5.46
N ARG A 254 4.50 25.94 4.55
CA ARG A 254 5.68 26.83 4.50
C ARG A 254 5.60 27.91 3.42
N TYR A 255 5.04 27.58 2.27
CA TYR A 255 5.02 28.42 1.06
C TYR A 255 3.61 28.79 0.60
N GLY A 256 2.59 28.07 1.07
CA GLY A 256 1.20 28.28 0.67
C GLY A 256 0.84 27.58 -0.63
N THR A 257 1.68 27.63 -1.67
CA THR A 257 1.43 26.94 -2.95
C THR A 257 2.71 26.37 -3.59
N PRO A 258 2.60 25.34 -4.46
CA PRO A 258 3.71 24.80 -5.23
C PRO A 258 4.45 25.85 -6.08
N CYS A 259 3.77 26.80 -6.70
CA CYS A 259 4.39 27.85 -7.47
C CYS A 259 5.15 28.85 -6.59
N ALA A 260 4.65 29.15 -5.37
CA ALA A 260 5.40 29.95 -4.40
C ALA A 260 6.68 29.22 -3.95
N ALA A 261 6.58 27.92 -3.67
CA ALA A 261 7.74 27.08 -3.36
C ALA A 261 8.74 27.04 -4.52
N TRP A 262 8.28 26.83 -5.76
CA TRP A 262 9.12 26.83 -6.96
C TRP A 262 9.82 28.16 -7.20
N SER A 263 9.12 29.28 -7.00
CA SER A 263 9.72 30.62 -7.11
C SER A 263 10.83 30.82 -6.07
N HIS A 264 10.59 30.43 -4.81
CA HIS A 264 11.61 30.46 -3.77
C HIS A 264 12.82 29.59 -4.15
N SER A 265 12.55 28.36 -4.57
CA SER A 265 13.54 27.35 -4.98
C SER A 265 14.44 27.86 -6.12
N GLN A 266 13.92 28.61 -7.08
CA GLN A 266 14.70 29.24 -8.15
C GLN A 266 15.64 30.35 -7.64
N SER A 267 15.29 31.02 -6.54
CA SER A 267 16.06 32.13 -5.97
C SER A 267 17.13 31.71 -4.96
N THR A 268 16.86 30.67 -4.14
CA THR A 268 17.72 30.26 -3.01
C THR A 268 18.39 28.91 -3.22
N GLY A 269 17.94 28.14 -4.22
CA GLY A 269 18.44 26.79 -4.50
C GLY A 269 17.80 25.70 -3.63
N TRP A 270 16.85 26.03 -2.76
CA TRP A 270 16.13 25.09 -1.89
C TRP A 270 14.70 25.56 -1.60
N TYR A 271 13.85 24.66 -1.12
CA TYR A 271 12.52 24.94 -0.58
C TYR A 271 12.28 24.06 0.65
#